data_AF-A0A3L6QYT0-F1
#
_entry.id   AF-A0A3L6QYT0-F1
#
_cell.length_a   1.000
_cell.length_b   1.000
_cell.length_c   1.000
_cell.angle_alpha   90.00
_cell.angle_beta   90.00
_cell.angle_gamma   90.00
#
_symmetry.space_group_name_H-M   'P 1'
#
loop_
_entity.id
_entity.type
_entity.pdbx_description
1 polymer ?
#
loop_
_entity_poly.entity_id
_entity_poly.type
_entity_poly.pdbx_seq_one_letter_code
_entity_poly.pdbx_strand_id
1 'polypeptide(L)'
;MSPLRDSTLTTWDLFKEEIQLASSHVRADALASEKMVVPSHFRRGLYLVPLRIGGSLDRISSREYNTGILALGTSSLSFLAQVRVDKFPYCVPAPARRYDDDQALSYLRFGSQARISGKRIPFWNDKYYVHLKRVTYQHGNRSSQQQPVPIYPGDGGPEGSTFEMLVDSGTLGIWLPESIFYPLQKKIDTDISLIRVHFDVNPNNGCCYIGTMEDVEEVSVTLGFVGGAEMELFGDSLFFEYNDSEWICLGLTPSNTTVLGIYAQRNTNMGFDSSI
;
A
#
# COMPACT_ATOMS: atom_id res chain seq x y z
N MET A 1 3.01 15.25 -36.15
CA MET A 1 2.89 16.31 -35.12
C MET A 1 2.31 15.65 -33.89
N SER A 2 3.18 15.29 -32.95
CA SER A 2 2.78 14.70 -31.67
C SER A 2 2.24 15.81 -30.75
N PRO A 3 1.20 15.55 -29.93
CA PRO A 3 0.80 16.52 -28.93
C PRO A 3 1.88 16.60 -27.85
N LEU A 4 2.27 17.82 -27.54
CA LEU A 4 3.20 18.19 -26.48
C LEU A 4 2.69 17.65 -25.14
N ARG A 5 3.53 16.89 -24.42
CA ARG A 5 3.37 16.61 -22.99
C ARG A 5 3.30 17.95 -22.26
N ASP A 6 2.21 18.19 -21.56
CA ASP A 6 2.08 19.31 -20.64
C ASP A 6 2.97 19.03 -19.42
N SER A 7 4.05 19.79 -19.27
CA SER A 7 5.10 19.58 -18.26
C SER A 7 4.73 20.11 -16.87
N THR A 8 3.43 20.27 -16.59
CA THR A 8 2.94 20.90 -15.36
C THR A 8 2.14 19.96 -14.46
N LEU A 9 1.81 18.75 -14.91
CA LEU A 9 1.21 17.71 -14.07
C LEU A 9 2.27 17.12 -13.14
N THR A 10 2.21 17.50 -11.88
CA THR A 10 3.08 16.94 -10.85
C THR A 10 2.52 15.60 -10.38
N THR A 11 3.38 14.67 -9.96
CA THR A 11 2.96 13.43 -9.28
C THR A 11 2.00 13.72 -8.11
N TRP A 12 2.08 14.91 -7.52
CA TRP A 12 1.19 15.37 -6.46
C TRP A 12 -0.23 15.74 -6.90
N ASP A 13 -0.42 16.11 -8.17
CA ASP A 13 -1.76 16.27 -8.72
C ASP A 13 -2.46 14.90 -8.81
N LEU A 14 -1.70 13.82 -9.07
CA LEU A 14 -2.20 12.44 -8.98
C LEU A 14 -2.54 12.07 -7.52
N PHE A 15 -1.70 12.45 -6.53
CA PHE A 15 -1.97 12.19 -5.11
C PHE A 15 -3.24 12.90 -4.60
N LYS A 16 -3.52 14.14 -5.04
CA LYS A 16 -4.74 14.88 -4.64
C LYS A 16 -6.00 14.32 -5.28
N GLU A 17 -5.93 13.90 -6.55
CA GLU A 17 -7.06 13.27 -7.23
C GLU A 17 -7.41 11.89 -6.64
N GLU A 18 -6.41 11.08 -6.25
CA GLU A 18 -6.63 9.77 -5.61
C GLU A 18 -7.32 9.87 -4.23
N ILE A 19 -7.03 10.91 -3.43
CA ILE A 19 -7.70 11.19 -2.15
C ILE A 19 -9.19 11.51 -2.32
N GLN A 20 -9.58 12.17 -3.41
CA GLN A 20 -10.98 12.47 -3.71
C GLN A 20 -11.76 11.22 -4.14
N LEU A 21 -11.12 10.30 -4.87
CA LEU A 21 -11.72 9.09 -5.41
C LEU A 21 -12.17 8.10 -4.32
N ALA A 22 -11.40 7.96 -3.25
CA ALA A 22 -11.71 7.07 -2.13
C ALA A 22 -12.96 7.49 -1.31
N SER A 23 -13.45 8.73 -1.48
CA SER A 23 -14.59 9.28 -0.71
C SER A 23 -15.92 9.32 -1.47
N SER A 24 -15.95 8.96 -2.76
CA SER A 24 -17.11 9.15 -3.61
C SER A 24 -18.27 8.21 -3.24
N HIS A 25 -19.39 8.81 -2.78
CA HIS A 25 -20.64 8.09 -2.54
C HIS A 25 -21.37 7.89 -3.88
N VAL A 26 -21.50 6.64 -4.32
CA VAL A 26 -22.35 6.29 -5.47
C VAL A 26 -23.81 6.32 -5.03
N ARG A 27 -24.65 7.13 -5.70
CA ARG A 27 -26.12 7.06 -5.54
C ARG A 27 -26.61 5.72 -6.10
N ALA A 28 -27.46 5.03 -5.34
CA ALA A 28 -28.04 3.73 -5.71
C ALA A 28 -28.75 3.75 -7.09
N ASP A 29 -29.18 4.93 -7.54
CA ASP A 29 -29.94 5.17 -8.76
C ASP A 29 -29.08 5.09 -10.05
N ALA A 30 -27.76 4.96 -9.94
CA ALA A 30 -26.80 4.92 -11.05
C ALA A 30 -26.11 3.55 -11.21
N LEU A 31 -26.72 2.46 -10.73
CA LEU A 31 -26.18 1.11 -10.85
C LEU A 31 -26.54 0.49 -12.21
N ALA A 32 -25.52 0.11 -12.98
CA ALA A 32 -25.68 -0.66 -14.21
C ALA A 32 -25.42 -2.15 -13.95
N SER A 33 -26.07 -3.02 -14.72
CA SER A 33 -25.74 -4.45 -14.76
C SER A 33 -24.75 -4.70 -15.89
N GLU A 34 -23.51 -5.01 -15.53
CA GLU A 34 -22.43 -5.27 -16.48
C GLU A 34 -21.87 -6.68 -16.28
N LYS A 35 -21.05 -7.14 -17.23
CA LYS A 35 -20.41 -8.46 -17.16
C LYS A 35 -18.90 -8.29 -17.16
N MET A 36 -18.25 -8.84 -16.13
CA MET A 36 -16.80 -8.94 -16.07
C MET A 36 -16.35 -10.30 -16.60
N VAL A 37 -15.35 -10.31 -17.47
CA VAL A 37 -14.71 -11.54 -17.95
C VAL A 37 -13.60 -11.92 -16.97
N VAL A 38 -13.70 -13.12 -16.37
CA VAL A 38 -12.69 -13.62 -15.43
C VAL A 38 -12.19 -15.00 -15.90
N PRO A 39 -10.87 -15.25 -15.92
CA PRO A 39 -10.32 -16.58 -16.15
C PRO A 39 -10.73 -17.53 -15.02
N SER A 40 -11.25 -18.71 -15.36
CA SER A 40 -11.50 -19.76 -14.40
C SER A 40 -10.57 -20.94 -14.62
N HIS A 41 -10.04 -21.44 -13.51
CA HIS A 41 -9.15 -22.60 -13.53
C HIS A 41 -9.91 -23.94 -13.44
N PHE A 42 -11.18 -23.93 -13.03
CA PHE A 42 -11.95 -25.16 -12.80
C PHE A 42 -12.42 -25.81 -14.11
N ARG A 43 -12.57 -25.02 -15.17
CA ARG A 43 -12.66 -25.47 -16.57
C ARG A 43 -11.83 -24.46 -17.36
N ARG A 44 -10.76 -24.87 -18.05
CA ARG A 44 -9.95 -23.97 -18.90
C ARG A 44 -10.89 -23.14 -19.79
N GLY A 45 -11.16 -21.89 -19.43
CA GLY A 45 -12.22 -21.09 -20.03
C GLY A 45 -12.47 -19.77 -19.31
N LEU A 46 -13.11 -18.85 -20.04
CA LEU A 46 -13.51 -17.53 -19.55
C LEU A 46 -14.95 -17.59 -19.03
N TYR A 47 -15.22 -16.93 -17.91
CA TYR A 47 -16.56 -16.83 -17.33
C TYR A 47 -17.01 -15.38 -17.28
N LEU A 48 -18.29 -15.14 -17.57
CA LEU A 48 -18.93 -13.85 -17.42
C LEU A 48 -19.61 -13.79 -16.06
N VAL A 49 -19.13 -12.88 -15.23
CA VAL A 49 -19.70 -12.61 -13.91
C VAL A 49 -20.63 -11.40 -14.04
N PRO A 50 -21.95 -11.54 -13.76
CA PRO A 50 -22.83 -10.39 -13.70
C PRO A 50 -22.52 -9.57 -12.44
N LEU A 51 -22.21 -8.29 -12.64
CA LEU A 51 -21.92 -7.35 -11.57
C LEU A 51 -22.86 -6.15 -11.66
N ARG A 52 -23.26 -5.64 -10.50
CA ARG A 52 -23.79 -4.30 -10.32
C ARG A 52 -22.61 -3.37 -10.15
N ILE A 53 -22.43 -2.47 -11.12
CA ILE A 53 -21.34 -1.50 -11.16
C ILE A 53 -21.94 -0.10 -11.03
N GLY A 54 -21.34 0.73 -10.17
CA GLY A 54 -21.70 2.14 -10.07
C GLY A 54 -21.15 2.90 -11.27
N GLY A 55 -21.99 3.66 -11.96
CA GLY A 55 -21.52 4.60 -12.97
C GLY A 55 -20.74 5.74 -12.31
N SER A 56 -19.60 6.09 -12.88
CA SER A 56 -18.88 7.32 -12.55
C SER A 56 -18.89 8.26 -13.74
N LEU A 57 -18.86 9.57 -13.47
CA LEU A 57 -18.55 10.58 -14.47
C LEU A 57 -17.12 10.34 -15.00
N ASP A 58 -16.86 10.69 -16.27
CA ASP A 58 -15.59 10.52 -17.02
C ASP A 58 -14.32 11.14 -16.37
N ARG A 59 -14.44 11.70 -15.16
CA ARG A 59 -13.38 12.37 -14.41
C ARG A 59 -12.85 11.56 -13.23
N ILE A 60 -12.91 10.24 -13.29
CA ILE A 60 -11.99 9.45 -12.46
C ILE A 60 -10.64 9.52 -13.16
N SER A 61 -9.78 10.42 -12.68
CA SER A 61 -8.36 10.42 -13.01
C SER A 61 -7.79 9.06 -12.63
N SER A 62 -7.74 8.19 -13.60
CA SER A 62 -7.08 6.91 -13.51
C SER A 62 -6.18 6.87 -14.72
N ARG A 63 -4.92 6.45 -14.49
CA ARG A 63 -3.85 6.32 -15.49
C ARG A 63 -4.43 5.93 -16.85
N GLU A 64 -3.97 6.54 -17.94
CA GLU A 64 -4.53 6.62 -19.33
C GLU A 64 -5.26 5.40 -19.95
N TYR A 65 -5.33 4.23 -19.29
CA TYR A 65 -5.94 2.99 -19.75
C TYR A 65 -6.87 2.30 -18.73
N ASN A 66 -7.16 2.92 -17.58
CA ASN A 66 -8.08 2.36 -16.58
C ASN A 66 -9.51 2.89 -16.82
N THR A 67 -10.51 2.01 -16.74
CA THR A 67 -11.93 2.35 -16.96
C THR A 67 -12.76 2.33 -15.68
N GLY A 68 -12.16 2.04 -14.52
CA GLY A 68 -12.87 2.00 -13.25
C GLY A 68 -12.08 1.39 -12.09
N ILE A 69 -12.77 1.13 -10.98
CA ILE A 69 -12.22 0.60 -9.73
C ILE A 69 -12.88 -0.74 -9.40
N LEU A 70 -12.09 -1.77 -9.13
CA LEU A 70 -12.58 -3.03 -8.59
C LEU A 70 -12.56 -2.99 -7.06
N ALA A 71 -13.71 -2.72 -6.44
CA ALA A 71 -13.82 -2.63 -4.99
C ALA A 71 -13.84 -4.02 -4.32
N LEU A 72 -12.83 -4.30 -3.48
CA LEU A 72 -12.68 -5.55 -2.72
C LEU A 72 -13.07 -5.42 -1.24
N GLY A 73 -13.75 -4.35 -0.85
CA GLY A 73 -14.17 -4.11 0.53
C GLY A 73 -15.24 -5.07 1.06
N THR A 74 -15.70 -4.86 2.29
CA THR A 74 -16.66 -5.74 2.99
C THR A 74 -18.14 -5.37 2.77
N SER A 75 -18.41 -4.40 1.88
CA SER A 75 -19.77 -3.99 1.50
C SER A 75 -20.50 -5.09 0.72
N SER A 76 -21.83 -5.12 0.83
CA SER A 76 -22.70 -6.02 0.05
C SER A 76 -22.65 -5.78 -1.47
N LEU A 77 -22.15 -4.62 -1.90
CA LEU A 77 -21.90 -4.28 -3.29
C LEU A 77 -20.45 -4.53 -3.73
N SER A 78 -19.58 -5.05 -2.86
CA SER A 78 -18.21 -5.38 -3.25
C SER A 78 -18.16 -6.55 -4.23
N PHE A 79 -17.07 -6.66 -4.98
CA PHE A 79 -16.88 -7.79 -5.88
C PHE A 79 -17.03 -9.14 -5.14
N LEU A 80 -16.41 -9.26 -3.96
CA LEU A 80 -16.44 -10.48 -3.14
C LEU A 80 -17.87 -10.91 -2.81
N ALA A 81 -18.70 -9.97 -2.35
CA ALA A 81 -20.10 -10.23 -2.03
C ALA A 81 -20.92 -10.61 -3.27
N GLN A 82 -20.71 -9.91 -4.38
CA GLN A 82 -21.45 -10.16 -5.63
C GLN A 82 -21.11 -11.52 -6.25
N VAL A 83 -19.84 -11.95 -6.18
CA VAL A 83 -19.39 -13.24 -6.71
C VAL A 83 -19.39 -14.37 -5.67
N ARG A 84 -19.81 -14.08 -4.44
CA ARG A 84 -19.95 -15.03 -3.32
C ARG A 84 -18.65 -15.76 -3.00
N VAL A 85 -17.57 -15.01 -2.88
CA VAL A 85 -16.29 -15.51 -2.36
C VAL A 85 -15.92 -14.72 -1.10
N ASP A 86 -15.26 -15.40 -0.17
CA ASP A 86 -14.94 -14.94 1.18
C ASP A 86 -13.44 -14.71 1.40
N LYS A 87 -12.61 -15.06 0.41
CA LYS A 87 -11.17 -14.93 0.52
C LYS A 87 -10.50 -14.60 -0.79
N PHE A 88 -9.43 -13.83 -0.68
CA PHE A 88 -8.56 -13.48 -1.78
C PHE A 88 -7.17 -13.08 -1.26
N PRO A 89 -6.11 -13.57 -1.91
CA PRO A 89 -4.82 -12.93 -1.80
C PRO A 89 -4.47 -12.13 -3.04
N TYR A 90 -3.60 -11.14 -2.85
CA TYR A 90 -2.83 -10.56 -3.95
C TYR A 90 -1.36 -10.44 -3.61
N CYS A 91 -0.55 -10.32 -4.65
CA CYS A 91 0.83 -9.90 -4.56
C CYS A 91 1.08 -8.87 -5.66
N VAL A 92 1.59 -7.71 -5.26
CA VAL A 92 2.05 -6.67 -6.18
C VAL A 92 3.57 -6.70 -6.16
N PRO A 93 4.24 -7.02 -7.27
CA PRO A 93 5.69 -6.98 -7.33
C PRO A 93 6.19 -5.54 -7.24
N ALA A 94 7.42 -5.36 -6.75
CA ALA A 94 8.16 -4.12 -6.97
C ALA A 94 8.37 -3.87 -8.48
N PRO A 95 8.52 -2.60 -8.90
CA PRO A 95 8.90 -2.29 -10.28
C PRO A 95 10.20 -2.99 -10.65
N ALA A 96 10.27 -3.56 -11.85
CA ALA A 96 11.54 -4.07 -12.38
C ALA A 96 12.52 -2.89 -12.53
N ARG A 97 13.71 -3.00 -11.95
CA ARG A 97 14.76 -1.96 -12.06
C ARG A 97 15.62 -2.17 -13.30
N ARG A 98 15.75 -3.42 -13.76
CA ARG A 98 16.44 -3.76 -15.01
C ARG A 98 15.48 -4.40 -16.01
N TYR A 99 15.75 -4.17 -17.29
CA TYR A 99 14.97 -4.76 -18.38
C TYR A 99 15.01 -6.30 -18.35
N ASP A 100 16.11 -6.86 -17.84
CA ASP A 100 16.35 -8.30 -17.73
C ASP A 100 15.94 -8.89 -16.36
N ASP A 101 15.40 -8.09 -15.43
CA ASP A 101 14.86 -8.65 -14.20
C ASP A 101 13.62 -9.49 -14.56
N ASP A 102 13.60 -10.75 -14.11
CA ASP A 102 12.42 -11.60 -14.21
C ASP A 102 11.24 -10.84 -13.57
N GLN A 103 10.30 -10.36 -14.39
CA GLN A 103 9.12 -9.67 -13.88
C GLN A 103 8.34 -10.64 -12.99
N ALA A 104 8.46 -10.45 -11.68
CA ALA A 104 7.68 -11.21 -10.72
C ALA A 104 6.19 -11.05 -11.08
N LEU A 105 5.51 -12.17 -11.29
CA LEU A 105 4.12 -12.14 -11.73
C LEU A 105 3.24 -11.61 -10.59
N SER A 106 2.56 -10.50 -10.85
CA SER A 106 1.47 -10.05 -10.00
C SER A 106 0.33 -11.06 -10.03
N TYR A 107 -0.40 -11.19 -8.93
CA TYR A 107 -1.61 -11.99 -8.92
C TYR A 107 -2.66 -11.41 -7.99
N LEU A 108 -3.92 -11.70 -8.33
CA LEU A 108 -5.09 -11.56 -7.47
C LEU A 108 -5.92 -12.83 -7.67
N ARG A 109 -6.16 -13.58 -6.61
CA ARG A 109 -6.83 -14.89 -6.68
C ARG A 109 -8.02 -14.92 -5.75
N PHE A 110 -9.10 -15.57 -6.15
CA PHE A 110 -10.34 -15.61 -5.38
C PHE A 110 -10.75 -17.04 -5.01
N GLY A 111 -11.48 -17.17 -3.91
CA GLY A 111 -12.17 -18.40 -3.53
C GLY A 111 -11.23 -19.60 -3.39
N SER A 112 -11.50 -20.70 -4.08
CA SER A 112 -10.71 -21.93 -3.93
C SER A 112 -9.24 -21.80 -4.39
N GLN A 113 -8.89 -20.77 -5.16
CA GLN A 113 -7.52 -20.49 -5.59
C GLN A 113 -6.77 -19.54 -4.65
N ALA A 114 -7.46 -19.02 -3.62
CA ALA A 114 -6.88 -18.18 -2.60
C ALA A 114 -5.96 -18.99 -1.68
N ARG A 115 -4.65 -18.94 -1.95
CA ARG A 115 -3.62 -19.54 -1.11
C ARG A 115 -3.07 -18.48 -0.15
N ILE A 116 -3.58 -18.50 1.07
CA ILE A 116 -3.13 -17.61 2.16
C ILE A 116 -2.17 -18.41 3.04
N SER A 117 -1.00 -17.84 3.26
CA SER A 117 0.10 -18.42 4.04
C SER A 117 0.61 -17.42 5.07
N GLY A 118 1.34 -17.90 6.08
CA GLY A 118 1.91 -17.05 7.13
C GLY A 118 0.97 -16.86 8.32
N LYS A 119 1.38 -15.97 9.22
CA LYS A 119 0.67 -15.71 10.47
C LYS A 119 -0.57 -14.86 10.20
N ARG A 120 -1.72 -15.31 10.68
CA ARG A 120 -3.00 -14.60 10.56
C ARG A 120 -3.23 -13.72 11.78
N ILE A 121 -3.78 -12.53 11.54
CA ILE A 121 -4.23 -11.60 12.57
C ILE A 121 -5.69 -11.25 12.29
N PRO A 122 -6.49 -10.97 13.33
CA PRO A 122 -7.90 -10.67 13.14
C PRO A 122 -8.09 -9.31 12.48
N PHE A 123 -9.09 -9.23 11.61
CA PHE A 123 -9.66 -7.95 11.21
C PHE A 123 -10.51 -7.38 12.36
N TRP A 124 -10.62 -6.05 12.40
CA TRP A 124 -11.44 -5.34 13.38
C TRP A 124 -12.69 -4.74 12.73
N ASN A 125 -13.83 -4.82 13.44
CA ASN A 125 -15.13 -4.26 13.02
C ASN A 125 -15.61 -4.68 11.61
N ASP A 126 -15.36 -5.94 11.20
CA ASP A 126 -15.74 -6.47 9.88
C ASP A 126 -15.26 -5.61 8.70
N LYS A 127 -14.13 -4.93 8.88
CA LYS A 127 -13.44 -4.09 7.90
C LYS A 127 -11.96 -4.45 7.89
N TYR A 128 -11.22 -4.02 6.87
CA TYR A 128 -9.79 -4.31 6.76
C TYR A 128 -8.93 -3.41 7.66
N TYR A 129 -9.34 -3.26 8.93
CA TYR A 129 -8.54 -2.65 9.98
C TYR A 129 -7.78 -3.74 10.72
N VAL A 130 -6.50 -3.46 10.99
CA VAL A 130 -5.63 -4.23 11.86
C VAL A 130 -5.09 -3.30 12.95
N HIS A 131 -4.57 -3.85 14.05
CA HIS A 131 -3.98 -3.05 15.12
C HIS A 131 -2.46 -3.08 15.07
N LEU A 132 -1.86 -1.94 14.77
CA LEU A 132 -0.42 -1.73 14.90
C LEU A 132 -0.06 -1.64 16.38
N LYS A 133 0.79 -2.57 16.84
CA LYS A 133 1.27 -2.64 18.23
C LYS A 133 2.67 -2.04 18.37
N ARG A 134 3.55 -2.26 17.40
CA ARG A 134 4.96 -1.88 17.50
C ARG A 134 5.52 -1.39 16.17
N VAL A 135 6.41 -0.41 16.22
CA VAL A 135 7.27 -0.04 15.10
C VAL A 135 8.71 -0.09 15.57
N THR A 136 9.51 -0.90 14.88
CA THR A 136 10.93 -1.09 15.20
C THR A 136 11.76 -0.67 13.99
N TYR A 137 12.74 0.18 14.22
CA TYR A 137 13.71 0.60 13.23
C TYR A 137 14.98 -0.26 13.32
N GLN A 138 15.58 -0.57 12.18
CA GLN A 138 16.85 -1.27 12.12
C GLN A 138 17.72 -0.76 10.96
N HIS A 139 19.02 -0.72 11.21
CA HIS A 139 20.03 -0.38 10.22
C HIS A 139 21.22 -1.34 10.32
N GLY A 140 21.76 -1.71 9.17
CA GLY A 140 22.92 -2.58 9.04
C GLY A 140 22.57 -3.97 8.54
N ASN A 141 23.48 -4.55 7.76
CA ASN A 141 23.40 -5.94 7.32
C ASN A 141 23.71 -6.93 8.47
N ARG A 142 23.61 -8.24 8.21
CA ARG A 142 23.82 -9.32 9.20
C ARG A 142 25.14 -9.23 9.99
N SER A 143 26.17 -8.55 9.47
CA SER A 143 27.48 -8.38 10.11
C SER A 143 27.68 -7.03 10.81
N SER A 144 26.95 -5.99 10.40
CA SER A 144 27.00 -4.61 10.96
C SER A 144 25.72 -4.23 11.72
N GLN A 145 24.81 -5.19 11.91
CA GLN A 145 23.45 -4.96 12.39
C GLN A 145 23.45 -4.22 13.73
N GLN A 146 22.87 -3.02 13.72
CA GLN A 146 22.62 -2.31 14.95
C GLN A 146 21.52 -3.01 15.76
N GLN A 147 21.53 -2.77 17.07
CA GLN A 147 20.44 -3.20 17.93
C GLN A 147 19.12 -2.57 17.45
N PRO A 148 18.05 -3.37 17.25
CA PRO A 148 16.76 -2.83 16.83
C PRO A 148 16.30 -1.72 17.78
N VAL A 149 15.88 -0.59 17.21
CA VAL A 149 15.44 0.58 17.97
C VAL A 149 13.91 0.62 17.96
N PRO A 150 13.23 0.41 19.10
CA PRO A 150 11.79 0.59 19.17
C PRO A 150 11.46 2.08 19.02
N ILE A 151 10.77 2.43 17.94
CA ILE A 151 10.21 3.78 17.71
C ILE A 151 8.89 3.91 18.46
N TYR A 152 8.07 2.87 18.36
CA TYR A 152 6.80 2.78 19.03
C TYR A 152 6.74 1.42 19.73
N PRO A 153 6.94 1.35 21.05
CA PRO A 153 6.99 0.08 21.75
C PRO A 153 5.60 -0.52 22.04
N GLY A 154 4.52 0.27 21.96
CA GLY A 154 3.15 -0.14 22.37
C GLY A 154 2.99 -0.41 23.88
N ASP A 155 4.09 -0.71 24.58
CA ASP A 155 4.14 -1.10 25.98
C ASP A 155 4.65 0.06 26.90
N GLY A 156 4.72 1.29 26.40
CA GLY A 156 5.20 2.49 27.13
C GLY A 156 4.26 3.69 27.13
N GLY A 157 3.10 3.59 26.46
CA GLY A 157 1.95 4.48 26.68
C GLY A 157 1.04 3.91 27.78
N PRO A 158 -0.12 4.52 28.07
CA PRO A 158 -1.15 3.86 28.87
C PRO A 158 -1.37 2.45 28.30
N GLU A 159 -1.37 1.43 29.16
CA GLU A 159 -1.40 0.01 28.76
C GLU A 159 -2.35 -0.24 27.58
N GLY A 160 -1.86 -0.88 26.52
CA GLY A 160 -2.70 -1.27 25.38
C GLY A 160 -2.91 -0.20 24.31
N SER A 161 -2.15 0.90 24.31
CA SER A 161 -2.14 1.82 23.16
C SER A 161 -1.74 1.05 21.89
N THR A 162 -2.67 0.95 20.95
CA THR A 162 -2.45 0.42 19.59
C THR A 162 -3.09 1.41 18.62
N PHE A 163 -2.63 1.43 17.38
CA PHE A 163 -3.25 2.24 16.34
C PHE A 163 -4.08 1.34 15.43
N GLU A 164 -5.36 1.70 15.25
CA GLU A 164 -6.17 1.15 14.16
C GLU A 164 -5.54 1.59 12.83
N MET A 165 -5.08 0.61 12.06
CA MET A 165 -4.45 0.79 10.76
C MET A 165 -5.33 0.18 9.69
N LEU A 166 -5.77 1.01 8.74
CA LEU A 166 -6.51 0.55 7.56
C LEU A 166 -5.53 -0.08 6.57
N VAL A 167 -5.81 -1.28 6.08
CA VAL A 167 -5.11 -1.85 4.92
C VAL A 167 -5.80 -1.39 3.65
N ASP A 168 -5.11 -0.57 2.85
CA ASP A 168 -5.70 0.07 1.68
C ASP A 168 -4.74 0.02 0.48
N SER A 169 -5.20 -0.52 -0.64
CA SER A 169 -4.45 -0.54 -1.89
C SER A 169 -4.59 0.74 -2.72
N GLY A 170 -5.54 1.62 -2.38
CA GLY A 170 -5.73 2.93 -3.01
C GLY A 170 -4.78 4.01 -2.50
N THR A 171 -4.20 3.82 -1.32
CA THR A 171 -3.18 4.71 -0.75
C THR A 171 -1.79 4.24 -1.16
N LEU A 172 -0.92 5.14 -1.61
CA LEU A 172 0.42 4.80 -2.08
C LEU A 172 1.37 4.36 -0.95
N GLY A 173 1.68 5.28 -0.02
CA GLY A 173 2.59 5.04 1.10
C GLY A 173 1.87 4.66 2.40
N ILE A 174 2.64 4.48 3.47
CA ILE A 174 2.10 4.28 4.82
C ILE A 174 1.82 5.64 5.44
N TRP A 175 0.67 5.77 6.07
CA TRP A 175 0.35 6.91 6.92
C TRP A 175 0.54 6.53 8.37
N LEU A 176 1.29 7.33 9.11
CA LEU A 176 1.61 7.09 10.52
C LEU A 176 1.32 8.35 11.36
N PRO A 177 0.89 8.19 12.62
CA PRO A 177 0.84 9.27 13.58
C PRO A 177 2.19 9.98 13.69
N GLU A 178 2.17 11.32 13.85
CA GLU A 178 3.37 12.13 14.01
C GLU A 178 4.29 11.63 15.14
N SER A 179 3.70 11.08 16.21
CA SER A 179 4.40 10.49 17.36
C SER A 179 5.26 9.27 17.00
N ILE A 180 4.96 8.60 15.88
CA ILE A 180 5.76 7.48 15.34
C ILE A 180 6.63 7.97 14.19
N PHE A 181 6.05 8.76 13.29
CA PHE A 181 6.69 9.19 12.05
C PHE A 181 7.96 10.00 12.31
N TYR A 182 7.89 11.08 13.11
CA TYR A 182 9.05 11.97 13.26
C TYR A 182 10.24 11.31 13.98
N PRO A 183 10.05 10.50 15.05
CA PRO A 183 11.17 9.78 15.65
C PRO A 183 11.81 8.74 14.70
N LEU A 184 10.99 8.04 13.90
CA LEU A 184 11.48 7.11 12.88
C LEU A 184 12.28 7.84 11.79
N GLN A 185 11.72 8.91 11.25
CA GLN A 185 12.35 9.72 10.22
C GLN A 185 13.72 10.26 10.70
N LYS A 186 13.77 10.80 11.92
CA LYS A 186 15.02 11.29 12.53
C LYS A 186 16.08 10.20 12.65
N LYS A 187 15.66 8.98 12.99
CA LYS A 187 16.58 7.83 13.07
C LYS A 187 17.13 7.47 11.70
N ILE A 188 16.26 7.37 10.70
CA ILE A 188 16.66 7.13 9.31
C ILE A 188 17.66 8.19 8.85
N ASP A 189 17.39 9.49 9.04
CA ASP A 189 18.32 10.55 8.59
C ASP A 189 19.72 10.42 9.21
N THR A 190 19.76 10.09 10.50
CA THR A 190 21.00 10.02 11.27
C THR A 190 21.88 8.90 10.73
N ASP A 191 21.25 7.76 10.41
CA ASP A 191 21.95 6.53 10.08
C ASP A 191 22.35 6.46 8.60
N ILE A 192 21.50 6.93 7.68
CA ILE A 192 21.84 6.96 6.25
C ILE A 192 22.72 8.16 5.88
N SER A 193 22.67 9.24 6.67
CA SER A 193 23.50 10.45 6.48
C SER A 193 23.42 11.09 5.07
N LEU A 194 22.30 10.92 4.36
CA LEU A 194 22.06 11.49 3.04
C LEU A 194 21.49 12.92 3.13
N ILE A 195 21.65 13.68 2.03
CA ILE A 195 21.14 15.05 1.93
C ILE A 195 19.63 15.01 1.67
N ARG A 196 18.84 15.57 2.59
CA ARG A 196 17.39 15.74 2.40
C ARG A 196 17.07 16.76 1.29
N VAL A 197 16.21 16.36 0.37
CA VAL A 197 15.58 17.25 -0.61
C VAL A 197 14.51 18.08 0.10
N HIS A 198 14.55 19.39 -0.09
CA HIS A 198 13.54 20.31 0.45
C HIS A 198 12.63 20.77 -0.69
N PHE A 199 11.32 20.56 -0.52
CA PHE A 199 10.32 20.99 -1.48
C PHE A 199 9.75 22.36 -1.08
N ASP A 200 9.95 23.38 -1.92
CA ASP A 200 9.56 24.77 -1.62
C ASP A 200 8.05 24.97 -1.39
N VAL A 201 7.21 24.11 -1.97
CA VAL A 201 5.75 24.29 -1.99
C VAL A 201 5.06 23.58 -0.83
N ASN A 202 5.74 22.64 -0.16
CA ASN A 202 5.21 21.98 1.03
C ASN A 202 6.34 21.37 1.89
N PRO A 203 6.82 22.09 2.92
CA PRO A 203 7.97 21.68 3.73
C PRO A 203 7.72 20.41 4.57
N ASN A 204 6.48 19.94 4.68
CA ASN A 204 6.12 18.72 5.41
C ASN A 204 5.91 17.49 4.50
N ASN A 205 5.98 17.65 3.18
CA ASN A 205 5.62 16.60 2.23
C ASN A 205 6.84 15.93 1.61
N GLY A 206 7.00 14.64 1.90
CA GLY A 206 7.98 13.75 1.27
C GLY A 206 9.34 13.80 1.95
N CYS A 207 9.77 12.69 2.56
CA CYS A 207 11.15 12.55 3.04
C CYS A 207 11.97 11.98 1.89
N CYS A 208 12.46 12.86 1.03
CA CYS A 208 13.31 12.46 -0.08
C CYS A 208 14.76 12.83 0.21
N TYR A 209 15.68 12.05 -0.35
CA TYR A 209 17.11 12.18 -0.19
C TYR A 209 17.77 12.13 -1.57
N ILE A 210 18.85 12.90 -1.73
CA ILE A 210 19.73 12.76 -2.89
C ILE A 210 20.51 11.46 -2.70
N GLY A 211 20.32 10.51 -3.61
CA GLY A 211 20.88 9.16 -3.50
C GLY A 211 20.06 8.14 -4.30
N THR A 212 20.49 6.89 -4.21
CA THR A 212 19.92 5.75 -4.93
C THR A 212 19.43 4.69 -3.95
N MET A 213 18.71 3.68 -4.45
CA MET A 213 18.20 2.61 -3.58
C MET A 213 19.32 1.80 -2.90
N GLU A 214 20.53 1.77 -3.48
CA GLU A 214 21.73 1.14 -2.90
C GLU A 214 22.08 1.77 -1.53
N ASP A 215 21.86 3.08 -1.38
CA ASP A 215 22.17 3.82 -0.14
C ASP A 215 21.24 3.47 1.03
N VAL A 216 20.13 2.77 0.77
CA VAL A 216 19.10 2.41 1.77
C VAL A 216 18.82 0.91 1.85
N GLU A 217 19.63 0.07 1.21
CA GLU A 217 19.45 -1.40 1.24
C GLU A 217 19.56 -1.97 2.66
N GLU A 218 20.37 -1.34 3.51
CA GLU A 218 20.57 -1.78 4.90
C GLU A 218 19.55 -1.18 5.88
N VAL A 219 18.54 -0.45 5.40
CA VAL A 219 17.49 0.15 6.23
C VAL A 219 16.25 -0.73 6.22
N SER A 220 15.78 -1.14 7.40
CA SER A 220 14.49 -1.80 7.55
C SER A 220 13.64 -1.24 8.69
N VAL A 221 12.33 -1.36 8.51
CA VAL A 221 11.31 -0.99 9.50
C VAL A 221 10.37 -2.17 9.66
N THR A 222 10.27 -2.69 10.87
CA THR A 222 9.34 -3.78 11.19
C THR A 222 8.07 -3.23 11.85
N LEU A 223 6.92 -3.50 11.22
CA LEU A 223 5.60 -3.28 11.80
C LEU A 223 5.17 -4.54 12.54
N GLY A 224 4.98 -4.43 13.86
CA GLY A 224 4.44 -5.50 14.69
C GLY A 224 2.96 -5.27 14.98
N PHE A 225 2.13 -6.28 14.70
CA PHE A 225 0.68 -6.20 14.86
C PHE A 225 0.18 -6.98 16.08
N VAL A 226 -0.99 -6.60 16.60
CA VAL A 226 -1.72 -7.42 17.59
C VAL A 226 -2.01 -8.80 16.99
N GLY A 227 -1.85 -9.85 17.80
CA GLY A 227 -1.81 -11.24 17.33
C GLY A 227 -0.40 -11.71 16.96
N GLY A 228 0.56 -10.79 16.85
CA GLY A 228 1.99 -11.06 16.77
C GLY A 228 2.49 -11.40 15.37
N ALA A 229 1.76 -11.06 14.31
CA ALA A 229 2.36 -10.99 12.97
C ALA A 229 3.29 -9.78 12.89
N GLU A 230 4.36 -9.93 12.13
CA GLU A 230 5.34 -8.88 11.87
C GLU A 230 5.52 -8.74 10.37
N MET A 231 5.70 -7.51 9.93
CA MET A 231 5.94 -7.16 8.54
C MET A 231 7.18 -6.29 8.47
N GLU A 232 8.27 -6.86 7.97
CA GLU A 232 9.51 -6.13 7.72
C GLU A 232 9.43 -5.41 6.37
N LEU A 233 9.70 -4.11 6.41
CA LEU A 233 9.70 -3.22 5.27
C LEU A 233 11.14 -2.79 4.99
N PHE A 234 11.58 -2.99 3.76
CA PHE A 234 12.90 -2.63 3.25
C PHE A 234 12.82 -2.43 1.73
N GLY A 235 13.80 -1.73 1.15
CA GLY A 235 13.83 -1.47 -0.30
C GLY A 235 12.50 -0.87 -0.80
N ASP A 236 11.90 -1.47 -1.84
CA ASP A 236 10.66 -1.01 -2.48
C ASP A 236 9.39 -1.00 -1.62
N SER A 237 9.45 -1.62 -0.44
CA SER A 237 8.34 -1.61 0.52
C SER A 237 8.44 -0.47 1.53
N LEU A 238 9.59 0.20 1.59
CA LEU A 238 9.85 1.33 2.49
C LEU A 238 10.25 2.61 1.75
N PHE A 239 10.94 2.48 0.63
CA PHE A 239 11.44 3.56 -0.21
C PHE A 239 10.97 3.41 -1.67
N PHE A 240 11.00 4.51 -2.41
CA PHE A 240 10.76 4.52 -3.85
C PHE A 240 11.64 5.57 -4.53
N GLU A 241 12.01 5.30 -5.77
CA GLU A 241 12.79 6.24 -6.59
C GLU A 241 11.87 7.35 -7.15
N TYR A 242 12.39 8.56 -7.20
CA TYR A 242 11.74 9.73 -7.77
C TYR A 242 12.70 10.44 -8.72
N ASN A 243 12.17 11.03 -9.80
CA ASN A 243 12.92 11.79 -10.80
C ASN A 243 14.11 11.00 -11.41
N ASP A 244 13.80 9.94 -12.17
CA ASP A 244 14.77 9.13 -12.92
C ASP A 244 15.96 8.60 -12.07
N SER A 245 15.66 8.20 -10.83
CA SER A 245 16.56 7.50 -9.89
C SER A 245 17.65 8.36 -9.22
N GLU A 246 17.57 9.70 -9.32
CA GLU A 246 18.50 10.58 -8.58
C GLU A 246 18.09 10.81 -7.12
N TRP A 247 16.79 10.67 -6.83
CA TRP A 247 16.24 10.86 -5.51
C TRP A 247 15.55 9.58 -5.04
N ILE A 248 15.73 9.25 -3.77
CA ILE A 248 14.97 8.23 -3.08
C ILE A 248 14.05 8.87 -2.06
N CYS A 249 12.82 8.39 -1.98
CA CYS A 249 11.80 8.93 -1.09
C CYS A 249 11.30 7.86 -0.15
N LEU A 250 11.15 8.22 1.12
CA LEU A 250 10.52 7.40 2.13
C LEU A 250 9.02 7.30 1.84
N GLY A 251 8.52 6.07 1.74
CA GLY A 251 7.11 5.73 1.55
C GLY A 251 6.25 5.93 2.80
N LEU A 252 6.61 6.89 3.67
CA LEU A 252 5.89 7.21 4.91
C LEU A 252 5.40 8.66 4.86
N THR A 253 4.22 8.93 5.41
CA THR A 253 3.65 10.27 5.54
C THR A 253 3.07 10.47 6.95
N PRO A 254 3.32 11.62 7.60
CA PRO A 254 2.67 11.92 8.88
C PRO A 254 1.17 12.18 8.65
N SER A 255 0.31 11.57 9.46
CA SER A 255 -1.14 11.73 9.37
C SER A 255 -1.81 11.45 10.72
N ASN A 256 -3.01 11.99 10.91
CA ASN A 256 -3.87 11.65 12.05
C ASN A 256 -4.55 10.28 11.87
N THR A 257 -4.57 9.74 10.65
CA THR A 257 -5.06 8.40 10.34
C THR A 257 -3.90 7.47 10.06
N THR A 258 -4.04 6.19 10.42
CA THR A 258 -3.00 5.18 10.17
C THR A 258 -3.43 4.29 9.02
N VAL A 259 -2.60 4.18 7.98
CA VAL A 259 -2.92 3.44 6.76
C VAL A 259 -1.70 2.64 6.31
N LEU A 260 -1.88 1.37 5.98
CA LEU A 260 -0.90 0.55 5.28
C LEU A 260 -1.16 0.65 3.78
N GLY A 261 -0.43 1.50 3.07
CA GLY A 261 -0.56 1.68 1.62
C GLY A 261 0.10 0.58 0.78
N ILE A 262 -0.10 0.66 -0.53
CA ILE A 262 0.28 -0.37 -1.50
C ILE A 262 1.79 -0.59 -1.63
N TYR A 263 2.64 0.41 -1.37
CA TYR A 263 4.10 0.23 -1.41
C TYR A 263 4.55 -0.77 -0.36
N ALA A 264 4.09 -0.60 0.88
CA ALA A 264 4.41 -1.52 1.97
C ALA A 264 3.97 -2.96 1.65
N GLN A 265 2.85 -3.10 0.95
CA GLN A 265 2.26 -4.38 0.58
C GLN A 265 2.97 -5.09 -0.58
N ARG A 266 3.97 -4.45 -1.21
CA ARG A 266 4.72 -5.04 -2.32
C ARG A 266 5.51 -6.26 -1.89
N ASN A 267 5.75 -7.14 -2.85
CA ASN A 267 6.53 -8.38 -2.70
C ASN A 267 6.01 -9.29 -1.57
N THR A 268 4.79 -9.06 -1.09
CA THR A 268 4.16 -9.76 0.01
C THR A 268 2.85 -10.39 -0.46
N ASN A 269 2.62 -11.65 -0.07
CA ASN A 269 1.33 -12.30 -0.27
C ASN A 269 0.31 -11.75 0.75
N MET A 270 -0.39 -10.69 0.38
CA MET A 270 -1.41 -10.06 1.22
C MET A 270 -2.69 -10.89 1.15
N GLY A 271 -2.96 -11.67 2.21
CA GLY A 271 -4.11 -12.56 2.28
C GLY A 271 -5.26 -11.99 3.10
N PHE A 272 -6.46 -11.99 2.51
CA PHE A 272 -7.71 -11.56 3.13
C PHE A 272 -8.66 -12.75 3.20
N ASP A 273 -9.13 -13.06 4.40
CA ASP A 273 -10.02 -14.18 4.69
C ASP A 273 -11.14 -13.69 5.62
N SER A 274 -12.35 -13.58 5.11
CA SER A 274 -13.56 -13.25 5.86
C SER A 274 -14.46 -14.46 6.07
N SER A 275 -13.96 -15.68 5.82
CA SER A 275 -14.67 -16.90 6.19
C SER A 275 -14.74 -17.01 7.72
N ILE A 276 -15.97 -17.14 8.24
CA ILE A 276 -16.27 -17.41 9.66
C ILE A 276 -16.31 -18.92 9.87
#